data_AF-A0A6F8ZXJ9-F1
#
_entry.id   AF-A0A6F8ZXJ9-F1
#
_cell.length_a   1.000
_cell.length_b   1.000
_cell.length_c   1.000
_cell.angle_alpha   90.00
_cell.angle_beta   90.00
_cell.angle_gamma   90.00
#
_symmetry.space_group_name_H-M   'P 1'
#
loop_
_entity.id
_entity.type
_entity.pdbx_description
1 polymer ?
#
loop_
_entity_poly.entity_id
_entity_poly.type
_entity_poly.pdbx_seq_one_letter_code
_entity_poly.pdbx_strand_id
1 'polypeptide(L)'
;MKKSFGCGKKNEGEKEAFAVMKEEYRKLGSMTFAEGAVLTIFVLLVVMWFTREPGFMPGWATVLFNKDGAFVTDGTVAILMSTLFFIIPSRPFCYRSAEEEEGEAGEEGKKKQKAPAALLTWQVVHERMPWNIILLLGGGFALASGSEASGLSKWLGESLAPLQSIPPF
;
A
#
# COMPACT_ATOMS: atom_id res chain seq x y z
N MET A 1 -28.84 35.62 -31.56
CA MET A 1 -27.59 34.86 -31.36
C MET A 1 -26.76 35.52 -30.26
N LYS A 2 -26.73 34.94 -29.05
CA LYS A 2 -25.94 35.44 -27.89
C LYS A 2 -24.60 34.71 -27.88
N LYS A 3 -23.49 35.46 -27.94
CA LYS A 3 -22.13 34.93 -27.90
C LYS A 3 -21.78 34.49 -26.46
N SER A 4 -21.75 33.19 -26.20
CA SER A 4 -21.20 32.60 -24.97
C SER A 4 -19.73 32.22 -25.21
N PHE A 5 -18.84 33.20 -25.15
CA PHE A 5 -17.40 32.96 -25.02
C PHE A 5 -16.91 33.73 -23.80
N GLY A 6 -17.26 33.19 -22.62
CA GLY A 6 -16.71 33.63 -21.35
C GLY A 6 -15.39 32.88 -21.12
N CYS A 7 -14.28 33.47 -21.55
CA CYS A 7 -12.96 33.08 -21.06
C CYS A 7 -12.95 33.35 -19.54
N GLY A 8 -12.85 32.29 -18.75
CA GLY A 8 -13.07 32.29 -17.31
C GLY A 8 -12.30 33.37 -16.57
N LYS A 9 -13.01 34.34 -16.00
CA LYS A 9 -12.50 35.11 -14.86
C LYS A 9 -12.22 34.10 -13.75
N LYS A 10 -10.95 33.83 -13.45
CA LYS A 10 -10.57 33.15 -12.21
C LYS A 10 -11.26 33.88 -11.05
N ASN A 11 -12.19 33.20 -10.38
CA ASN A 11 -12.99 33.78 -9.30
C ASN A 11 -12.05 34.25 -8.18
N GLU A 12 -12.42 35.32 -7.47
CA GLU A 12 -11.64 35.80 -6.30
C GLU A 12 -11.42 34.68 -5.27
N GLY A 13 -12.45 33.87 -5.00
CA GLY A 13 -12.33 32.71 -4.11
C GLY A 13 -11.35 31.63 -4.57
N GLU A 14 -11.13 31.45 -5.88
CA GLU A 14 -10.12 30.51 -6.39
C GLU A 14 -8.70 31.02 -6.15
N LYS A 15 -8.50 32.35 -6.20
CA LYS A 15 -7.20 32.97 -5.93
C LYS A 15 -6.86 32.91 -4.44
N GLU A 16 -7.84 33.14 -3.58
CA GLU A 16 -7.68 33.01 -2.14
C GLU A 16 -7.40 31.56 -1.73
N ALA A 17 -8.16 30.60 -2.27
CA ALA A 17 -7.92 29.17 -2.03
C ALA A 17 -6.52 28.74 -2.51
N PHE A 18 -6.10 29.17 -3.71
CA PHE A 18 -4.77 28.86 -4.22
C PHE A 18 -3.65 29.49 -3.39
N ALA A 19 -3.88 30.69 -2.83
CA ALA A 19 -2.91 31.35 -1.95
C ALA A 19 -2.70 30.53 -0.66
N VAL A 20 -3.78 30.06 -0.03
CA VAL A 20 -3.70 29.20 1.16
C VAL A 20 -3.02 27.88 0.82
N MET A 21 -3.37 27.24 -0.31
CA MET A 21 -2.72 26.00 -0.75
C MET A 21 -1.21 26.17 -1.00
N LYS A 22 -0.80 27.31 -1.58
CA LYS A 22 0.61 27.61 -1.84
C LYS A 22 1.38 27.91 -0.55
N GLU A 23 0.75 28.55 0.42
CA GLU A 23 1.34 28.77 1.74
C GLU A 23 1.56 27.44 2.47
N GLU A 24 0.56 26.56 2.50
CA GLU A 24 0.70 25.23 3.08
C GLU A 24 1.77 24.42 2.34
N TYR A 25 1.78 24.40 1.00
CA TYR A 25 2.82 23.72 0.22
C TYR A 25 4.22 24.24 0.55
N ARG A 26 4.37 25.56 0.78
CA ARG A 26 5.65 26.16 1.17
C ARG A 26 6.06 25.77 2.60
N LYS A 27 5.11 25.51 3.50
CA LYS A 27 5.36 25.02 4.87
C LYS A 27 5.84 23.56 4.90
N LEU A 28 5.50 22.74 3.90
CA LEU A 28 5.92 21.33 3.85
C LEU A 28 7.45 21.16 3.64
N GLY A 29 8.15 22.17 3.13
CA GLY A 29 9.61 22.12 2.94
C GLY A 29 10.06 21.31 1.73
N SER A 30 11.37 21.20 1.52
CA SER A 30 11.96 20.46 0.40
C SER A 30 11.83 18.95 0.60
N MET A 31 11.43 18.23 -0.45
CA MET A 31 11.24 16.78 -0.43
C MET A 31 12.48 16.04 0.07
N THR A 32 12.30 15.17 1.07
CA THR A 32 13.39 14.38 1.64
C THR A 32 13.70 13.15 0.78
N PHE A 33 14.91 12.61 0.90
CA PHE A 33 15.29 11.37 0.21
C PHE A 33 14.35 10.20 0.55
N ALA A 34 13.92 10.10 1.80
CA ALA A 34 13.00 9.06 2.24
C ALA A 34 11.63 9.19 1.55
N GLU A 35 11.08 10.39 1.45
CA GLU A 35 9.83 10.64 0.73
C GLU A 35 9.96 10.29 -0.76
N GLY A 36 11.09 10.64 -1.38
CA GLY A 36 11.38 10.28 -2.77
C GLY A 36 11.45 8.76 -2.99
N ALA A 37 12.08 8.05 -2.06
CA ALA A 37 12.15 6.59 -2.11
C ALA A 37 10.77 5.93 -1.93
N VAL A 38 9.95 6.41 -0.99
CA VAL A 38 8.57 5.92 -0.79
C VAL A 38 7.71 6.17 -2.02
N LEU A 39 7.81 7.37 -2.62
CA LEU A 39 7.08 7.70 -3.84
C LEU A 39 7.49 6.79 -5.01
N THR A 40 8.79 6.51 -5.13
CA THR A 40 9.31 5.59 -6.16
C THR A 40 8.75 4.19 -5.98
N ILE A 41 8.77 3.64 -4.77
CA ILE A 41 8.22 2.31 -4.48
C ILE A 41 6.70 2.27 -4.72
N PHE A 42 5.98 3.34 -4.38
CA PHE A 42 4.55 3.44 -4.63
C PHE A 42 4.23 3.42 -6.13
N VAL A 43 4.95 4.19 -6.94
CA VAL A 43 4.80 4.16 -8.41
C VAL A 43 5.13 2.78 -8.96
N LEU A 44 6.21 2.15 -8.48
CA LEU A 44 6.57 0.79 -8.87
C LEU A 44 5.47 -0.22 -8.52
N LEU A 45 4.86 -0.11 -7.35
CA LEU A 45 3.75 -0.96 -6.93
C LEU A 45 2.54 -0.80 -7.86
N VAL A 46 2.17 0.44 -8.19
CA VAL A 46 1.03 0.73 -9.08
C VAL A 46 1.29 0.18 -10.49
N VAL A 47 2.47 0.46 -11.04
CA VAL A 47 2.89 -0.14 -12.32
C VAL A 47 2.82 -1.66 -12.19
N MET A 48 3.31 -2.22 -11.08
CA MET A 48 3.35 -3.65 -10.86
C MET A 48 1.97 -4.31 -10.69
N TRP A 49 0.94 -3.57 -10.29
CA TRP A 49 -0.43 -4.07 -10.36
C TRP A 49 -1.01 -3.98 -11.77
N PHE A 50 -0.86 -2.83 -12.43
CA PHE A 50 -1.45 -2.62 -13.75
C PHE A 50 -0.87 -3.51 -14.83
N THR A 51 0.44 -3.74 -14.83
CA THR A 51 1.06 -4.55 -15.89
C THR A 51 0.89 -6.07 -15.66
N ARG A 52 0.14 -6.50 -14.61
CA ARG A 52 0.13 -7.91 -14.13
C ARG A 52 -0.64 -8.79 -15.11
N GLU A 53 -1.84 -8.34 -15.43
CA GLU A 53 -2.74 -8.93 -16.42
C GLU A 53 -3.46 -7.78 -17.15
N PRO A 54 -2.75 -7.02 -18.01
CA PRO A 54 -3.30 -5.83 -18.62
C PRO A 54 -4.36 -6.13 -19.69
N GLY A 55 -4.74 -7.40 -19.89
CA GLY A 55 -5.77 -7.87 -20.81
C GLY A 55 -5.45 -7.73 -22.31
N PHE A 56 -4.57 -6.80 -22.68
CA PHE A 56 -4.20 -6.51 -24.07
C PHE A 56 -2.86 -7.13 -24.51
N MET A 57 -2.00 -7.49 -23.56
CA MET A 57 -0.70 -8.15 -23.76
C MET A 57 -0.49 -9.22 -22.69
N PRO A 58 0.31 -10.28 -22.95
CA PRO A 58 0.74 -11.17 -21.89
C PRO A 58 1.49 -10.35 -20.85
N GLY A 59 0.89 -10.15 -19.67
CA GLY A 59 1.52 -9.41 -18.59
C GLY A 59 2.80 -10.11 -18.14
N TRP A 60 3.72 -9.40 -17.48
CA TRP A 60 5.01 -10.02 -17.11
C TRP A 60 4.80 -11.26 -16.21
N ALA A 61 3.72 -11.31 -15.42
CA ALA A 61 3.40 -12.45 -14.57
C ALA A 61 3.22 -13.71 -15.41
N THR A 62 2.61 -13.55 -16.58
CA THR A 62 2.43 -14.62 -17.56
C THR A 62 3.72 -15.00 -18.29
N VAL A 63 4.59 -14.02 -18.57
CA VAL A 63 5.84 -14.26 -19.31
C VAL A 63 6.94 -14.88 -18.43
N LEU A 64 7.03 -14.50 -17.14
CA LEU A 64 8.06 -15.01 -16.23
C LEU A 64 7.65 -16.29 -15.47
N PHE A 65 6.38 -16.43 -15.07
CA PHE A 65 5.97 -17.43 -14.08
C PHE A 65 4.83 -18.37 -14.53
N ASN A 66 4.18 -18.13 -15.67
CA ASN A 66 3.00 -18.89 -16.10
C ASN A 66 3.30 -20.00 -17.11
N LYS A 67 4.28 -20.86 -16.81
CA LYS A 67 4.42 -22.12 -17.56
C LYS A 67 3.48 -23.21 -17.04
N ASP A 68 3.20 -23.27 -15.73
CA ASP A 68 2.47 -24.41 -15.14
C ASP A 68 1.47 -24.06 -13.99
N GLY A 69 1.17 -22.78 -13.71
CA GLY A 69 0.13 -22.44 -12.72
C GLY A 69 0.02 -20.97 -12.31
N ALA A 70 -1.12 -20.60 -11.73
CA ALA A 70 -1.43 -19.27 -11.22
C ALA A 70 -0.75 -18.99 -9.87
N PHE A 71 0.58 -18.99 -9.83
CA PHE A 71 1.35 -18.76 -8.59
C PHE A 71 1.56 -17.26 -8.26
N VAL A 72 1.30 -16.35 -9.20
CA VAL A 72 1.50 -14.91 -9.02
C VAL A 72 0.17 -14.23 -8.74
N THR A 73 -0.05 -13.85 -7.50
CA THR A 73 -1.24 -13.10 -7.06
C THR A 73 -0.88 -11.65 -6.73
N ASP A 74 -1.88 -10.79 -6.60
CA ASP A 74 -1.70 -9.41 -6.12
C ASP A 74 -1.02 -9.36 -4.74
N GLY A 75 -1.19 -10.43 -3.94
CA GLY A 75 -0.50 -10.63 -2.66
C GLY A 75 1.01 -10.76 -2.80
N THR A 76 1.51 -11.45 -3.83
CA THR A 76 2.95 -11.60 -4.08
C THR A 76 3.62 -10.26 -4.36
N VAL A 77 2.96 -9.40 -5.15
CA VAL A 77 3.41 -8.02 -5.44
C VAL A 77 3.44 -7.19 -4.17
N ALA A 78 2.38 -7.26 -3.36
CA ALA A 78 2.29 -6.53 -2.09
C ALA A 78 3.39 -6.93 -1.09
N ILE A 79 3.67 -8.23 -0.95
CA ILE A 79 4.71 -8.75 -0.05
C ILE A 79 6.12 -8.41 -0.56
N LEU A 80 6.35 -8.44 -1.88
CA LEU A 80 7.63 -8.06 -2.48
C LEU A 80 7.94 -6.57 -2.19
N MET A 81 6.95 -5.69 -2.40
CA MET A 81 7.10 -4.25 -2.16
C MET A 81 7.23 -3.93 -0.67
N SER A 82 6.49 -4.62 0.21
CA SER A 82 6.66 -4.45 1.65
C SER A 82 8.05 -4.88 2.12
N THR A 83 8.58 -5.97 1.58
CA THR A 83 9.95 -6.42 1.87
C THR A 83 10.98 -5.39 1.41
N LEU A 84 10.79 -4.76 0.24
CA LEU A 84 11.65 -3.67 -0.23
C LEU A 84 11.65 -2.46 0.73
N PHE A 85 10.51 -2.11 1.33
CA PHE A 85 10.44 -1.04 2.33
C PHE A 85 11.27 -1.33 3.59
N PHE A 86 11.44 -2.60 3.97
CA PHE A 86 12.30 -2.99 5.09
C PHE A 86 13.79 -3.04 4.72
N ILE A 87 14.12 -3.27 3.45
CA ILE A 87 15.50 -3.39 2.97
C ILE A 87 16.13 -2.02 2.66
N ILE A 88 15.35 -1.07 2.13
CA ILE A 88 15.87 0.21 1.66
C ILE A 88 16.14 1.15 2.86
N PRO A 89 17.38 1.66 3.03
CA PRO A 89 17.70 2.61 4.09
C PRO A 89 17.11 4.00 3.79
N SER A 90 16.66 4.71 4.82
CA SER A 90 16.09 6.07 4.72
C SER A 90 17.09 7.16 4.31
N ARG A 91 18.40 6.86 4.30
CA ARG A 91 19.48 7.76 3.86
C ARG A 91 20.42 7.04 2.90
N PRO A 92 20.86 7.68 1.80
CA PRO A 92 21.79 7.07 0.86
C PRO A 92 23.16 6.89 1.53
N PHE A 93 23.86 5.81 1.17
CA PHE A 93 25.16 5.42 1.72
C PHE A 93 26.22 6.55 1.65
N CYS A 94 26.07 7.49 0.72
CA CYS A 94 26.96 8.64 0.52
C CYS A 94 26.94 9.69 1.67
N TYR A 95 25.92 9.72 2.52
CA TYR A 95 25.88 10.64 3.68
C TYR A 95 26.46 10.03 4.96
N ARG A 96 27.05 8.82 4.88
CA ARG A 96 27.70 8.15 6.02
C ARG A 96 28.93 8.91 6.53
N SER A 97 29.53 9.80 5.73
CA SER A 97 30.78 10.51 6.09
C SER A 97 30.58 11.96 6.55
N ALA A 98 29.36 12.53 6.50
CA ALA A 98 29.12 13.95 6.78
C ALA A 98 28.46 14.23 8.15
N GLU A 99 28.06 13.19 8.89
CA GLU A 99 27.36 13.29 10.18
C GLU A 99 28.18 12.67 11.32
N GLU A 100 29.50 12.57 11.15
CA GLU A 100 30.43 12.18 12.23
C GLU A 100 31.01 13.39 13.00
N GLU A 101 30.74 14.64 12.56
CA GLU A 101 31.35 15.85 13.14
C GLU A 101 30.43 16.83 13.91
N GLU A 102 29.10 16.72 13.88
CA GLU A 102 28.24 17.63 14.67
C GLU A 102 27.41 16.88 15.73
N GLY A 103 28.01 16.71 16.91
CA GLY A 103 27.38 16.12 18.09
C GLY A 103 28.30 16.17 19.31
N GLU A 104 28.20 17.28 20.03
CA GLU A 104 28.88 17.75 21.25
C GLU A 104 29.49 16.74 22.23
N ALA A 105 30.61 17.19 22.83
CA ALA A 105 31.38 16.54 23.87
C ALA A 105 30.57 16.27 25.15
N GLY A 106 30.56 15.02 25.62
CA GLY A 106 30.05 14.67 26.94
C GLY A 106 29.84 13.16 27.15
N GLU A 107 30.75 12.58 27.94
CA GLU A 107 30.69 11.29 28.65
C GLU A 107 30.83 9.95 27.90
N GLU A 108 31.72 9.15 28.48
CA GLU A 108 32.18 7.83 28.09
C GLU A 108 31.04 6.79 28.13
N GLY A 109 30.64 6.27 26.97
CA GLY A 109 29.66 5.19 26.92
C GLY A 109 29.46 4.62 25.52
N LYS A 110 30.13 3.50 25.23
CA LYS A 110 29.88 2.53 24.13
C LYS A 110 29.04 3.06 22.95
N LYS A 111 29.71 3.57 21.91
CA LYS A 111 29.08 3.94 20.62
C LYS A 111 28.40 2.72 19.98
N LYS A 112 27.10 2.53 20.22
CA LYS A 112 26.28 1.58 19.46
C LYS A 112 26.15 2.14 18.05
N GLN A 113 26.77 1.49 17.08
CA GLN A 113 26.59 1.79 15.65
C GLN A 113 25.09 1.71 15.33
N LYS A 114 24.42 2.85 15.23
CA LYS A 114 23.01 2.92 14.86
C LYS A 114 22.95 2.74 13.34
N ALA A 115 22.53 1.55 12.90
CA ALA A 115 22.22 1.34 11.49
C ALA A 115 21.22 2.40 11.02
N PRO A 116 21.34 2.93 9.78
CA PRO A 116 20.38 3.89 9.25
C PRO A 116 18.98 3.26 9.33
N ALA A 117 18.02 4.01 9.85
CA ALA A 117 16.65 3.52 9.97
C ALA A 117 16.14 3.10 8.58
N ALA A 118 15.55 1.91 8.46
CA ALA A 118 14.84 1.50 7.26
C ALA A 118 13.65 2.44 7.00
N LEU A 119 13.16 2.50 5.76
CA LEU A 119 11.96 3.30 5.42
C LEU A 119 10.74 2.88 6.24
N LEU A 120 10.63 1.59 6.56
CA LEU A 120 9.58 1.03 7.39
C LEU A 120 10.20 0.24 8.54
N THR A 121 9.74 0.50 9.77
CA THR A 121 10.14 -0.26 10.96
C THR A 121 9.01 -1.17 11.42
N TRP A 122 9.37 -2.31 12.03
CA TRP A 122 8.37 -3.27 12.51
C TRP A 122 7.44 -2.67 13.57
N GLN A 123 7.94 -1.76 14.40
CA GLN A 123 7.13 -1.07 15.42
C GLN A 123 5.99 -0.28 14.77
N VAL A 124 6.29 0.49 13.73
CA VAL A 124 5.28 1.26 12.97
C VAL A 124 4.26 0.33 12.33
N VAL A 125 4.69 -0.79 11.74
CA VAL A 125 3.78 -1.78 11.17
C VAL A 125 2.87 -2.37 12.24
N HIS A 126 3.41 -2.76 13.39
CA HIS A 126 2.63 -3.37 14.45
C HIS A 126 1.55 -2.42 15.01
N GLU A 127 1.89 -1.14 15.21
CA GLU A 127 0.96 -0.12 15.70
C GLU A 127 -0.09 0.31 14.67
N ARG A 128 0.29 0.40 13.39
CA ARG A 128 -0.59 0.91 12.33
C ARG A 128 -1.44 -0.17 11.67
N MET A 129 -1.06 -1.44 11.77
CA MET A 129 -1.80 -2.54 11.13
C MET A 129 -3.04 -2.93 11.94
N PRO A 130 -4.23 -2.98 11.32
CA PRO A 130 -5.46 -3.41 11.98
C PRO A 130 -5.55 -4.95 12.04
N TRP A 131 -4.81 -5.57 12.96
CA TRP A 131 -4.74 -7.02 13.13
C TRP A 131 -6.11 -7.70 13.31
N ASN A 132 -7.05 -7.01 13.95
CA ASN A 132 -8.42 -7.50 14.13
C ASN A 132 -9.11 -7.81 12.81
N ILE A 133 -8.92 -6.95 11.79
CA ILE A 133 -9.53 -7.13 10.47
C ILE A 133 -8.89 -8.33 9.75
N ILE A 134 -7.57 -8.45 9.85
CA ILE A 134 -6.83 -9.56 9.24
C ILE A 134 -7.27 -10.90 9.85
N LEU A 135 -7.37 -10.96 11.18
CA LEU A 135 -7.83 -12.16 11.90
C LEU A 135 -9.29 -12.48 11.61
N LEU A 136 -10.16 -11.47 11.52
CA LEU A 136 -11.57 -11.67 11.20
C LEU A 136 -11.77 -12.21 9.77
N LEU A 137 -11.06 -11.65 8.79
CA LEU A 137 -11.12 -12.12 7.41
C LEU A 137 -10.56 -13.55 7.28
N GLY A 138 -9.38 -13.81 7.88
CA GLY A 138 -8.77 -15.13 7.90
C GLY A 138 -9.65 -16.17 8.62
N GLY A 139 -10.25 -15.80 9.75
CA GLY A 139 -11.19 -16.64 10.48
C GLY A 139 -12.48 -16.93 9.70
N GLY A 140 -13.00 -15.94 8.95
CA GLY A 140 -14.16 -16.11 8.08
C GLY A 140 -13.89 -17.10 6.95
N PHE A 141 -12.72 -17.00 6.29
CA PHE A 141 -12.32 -17.97 5.27
C PHE A 141 -12.07 -19.36 5.84
N ALA A 142 -11.45 -19.46 7.02
CA ALA A 142 -11.24 -20.73 7.70
C ALA A 142 -12.57 -21.40 8.10
N LEU A 143 -13.53 -20.63 8.62
CA LEU A 143 -14.86 -21.14 8.97
C LEU A 143 -15.64 -21.58 7.72
N ALA A 144 -15.63 -20.78 6.66
CA ALA A 144 -16.28 -21.13 5.40
C ALA A 144 -15.70 -22.44 4.82
N SER A 145 -14.37 -22.54 4.75
CA SER A 145 -13.69 -23.76 4.29
C SER A 145 -13.95 -24.95 5.21
N GLY A 146 -14.00 -24.75 6.53
CA GLY A 146 -14.36 -25.78 7.50
C GLY A 146 -15.81 -26.26 7.35
N SER A 147 -16.73 -25.36 7.03
CA SER A 147 -18.15 -25.68 6.79
C SER A 147 -18.36 -26.45 5.47
N GLU A 148 -17.54 -26.14 4.46
CA GLU A 148 -17.50 -26.89 3.21
C GLU A 148 -16.88 -28.28 3.40
N ALA A 149 -15.71 -28.37 4.04
CA ALA A 149 -15.00 -29.63 4.28
C ALA A 149 -15.76 -30.59 5.21
N SER A 150 -16.49 -30.06 6.19
CA SER A 150 -17.35 -30.87 7.08
C SER A 150 -18.68 -31.29 6.43
N GLY A 151 -19.01 -30.77 5.25
CA GLY A 151 -20.30 -31.01 4.58
C GLY A 151 -21.47 -30.29 5.25
N LEU A 152 -21.23 -29.44 6.26
CA LEU A 152 -22.27 -28.70 6.97
C LEU A 152 -23.03 -27.76 6.01
N SER A 153 -22.32 -27.08 5.11
CA SER A 153 -22.95 -26.21 4.10
C SER A 153 -23.91 -26.99 3.20
N LYS A 154 -23.58 -28.24 2.88
CA LYS A 154 -24.40 -29.11 2.03
C LYS A 154 -25.62 -29.64 2.78
N TRP A 155 -25.44 -30.13 4.01
CA TRP A 155 -26.54 -30.59 4.86
C TRP A 155 -27.56 -29.48 5.14
N LEU A 156 -27.07 -28.27 5.42
CA LEU A 156 -27.92 -27.10 5.64
C LEU A 156 -28.69 -26.76 4.35
N GLY A 157 -28.03 -26.75 3.19
CA GLY A 157 -28.67 -26.50 1.90
C GLY A 157 -29.77 -27.50 1.57
N GLU A 158 -29.55 -28.79 1.82
CA GLU A 158 -30.57 -29.85 1.63
C GLU A 158 -31.74 -29.69 2.60
N SER A 159 -31.49 -29.29 3.85
CA SER A 159 -32.53 -29.06 4.86
C SER A 159 -33.41 -27.84 4.55
N LEU A 160 -32.89 -26.83 3.85
CA LEU A 160 -33.62 -25.65 3.41
C LEU A 160 -34.26 -25.80 2.02
N ALA A 161 -33.90 -26.83 1.25
CA ALA A 161 -34.48 -27.07 -0.09
C ALA A 161 -36.01 -27.19 -0.11
N PRO A 162 -36.70 -27.80 0.88
CA PRO A 162 -38.17 -27.88 0.90
C PRO A 162 -38.85 -26.50 1.02
N LEU A 163 -38.18 -25.51 1.63
CA LEU A 163 -38.69 -24.14 1.76
C LEU A 163 -38.80 -23.43 0.40
N GLN A 164 -38.10 -23.91 -0.63
CA GLN A 164 -38.17 -23.36 -1.98
C GLN A 164 -39.52 -23.65 -2.67
N SER A 165 -40.23 -24.69 -2.22
CA SER A 165 -41.53 -25.11 -2.79
C SER A 165 -42.74 -24.38 -2.21
N ILE A 166 -42.54 -23.48 -1.25
CA ILE A 166 -43.63 -22.71 -0.65
C ILE A 166 -44.04 -21.60 -1.64
N PRO A 167 -45.31 -21.59 -2.10
CA PRO A 167 -45.76 -20.57 -3.04
C PRO A 167 -45.70 -19.19 -2.35
N PRO A 168 -45.15 -18.16 -3.03
CA PRO A 168 -45.40 -16.79 -2.62
C PRO A 168 -46.90 -16.57 -2.84
N PHE A 169 -47.61 -16.29 -1.75
CA PHE A 169 -49.03 -15.94 -1.74
C PHE A 169 -49.39 -14.94 -2.85
#